data_AF-A0A372QNL2-F1
#
_entry.id   AF-A0A372QNL2-F1
#
_cell.length_a   1.000
_cell.length_b   1.000
_cell.length_c   1.000
_cell.angle_alpha   90.00
_cell.angle_beta   90.00
_cell.angle_gamma   90.00
#
_symmetry.space_group_name_H-M   'P 1'
#
loop_
_entity.id
_entity.type
_entity.pdbx_description
1 polymer ?
#
loop_
_entity_poly.entity_id
_entity_poly.type
_entity_poly.pdbx_seq_one_letter_code
_entity_poly.pdbx_strand_id
1 'polypeptide(L)'
;MTNENLEGHLDLSDFINLKKLDCSNNKLTSLDISKNERLTEINCSQNNLISLDLSNCLNLKSVTANCNRLNELKLPVIENSDKLEYLNLLDNSFSQKLNCFGRLINLKDLHIGNTNEGRIKQGIYNHFYGSLKPLKNTIKIENLSINNTDIDSGLEYLPDSIKIFQCSADKRPEAEVIRIFEQLKIYTMSSNDASQGRYNLKAWKKNWKLIKENETLQNQIKHVEKLTLDAKLIELEDENNSLHKK
;
A
#
# COMPACT_ATOMS: atom_id res chain seq x y z
N MET A 1 -27.17 33.00 7.15
CA MET A 1 -27.48 31.88 6.25
C MET A 1 -26.89 30.64 6.87
N THR A 2 -27.71 29.71 7.35
CA THR A 2 -27.26 28.38 7.77
C THR A 2 -26.81 27.67 6.50
N ASN A 3 -25.53 27.32 6.43
CA ASN A 3 -25.00 26.54 5.31
C ASN A 3 -25.47 25.09 5.54
N GLU A 4 -26.58 24.69 4.93
CA GLU A 4 -27.08 23.33 5.05
C GLU A 4 -26.23 22.40 4.16
N ASN A 5 -25.64 21.39 4.79
CA ASN A 5 -24.88 20.36 4.07
C ASN A 5 -25.85 19.45 3.31
N LEU A 6 -25.46 18.99 2.12
CA LEU A 6 -26.17 17.92 1.43
C LEU A 6 -26.09 16.64 2.27
N GLU A 7 -27.19 15.91 2.37
CA GLU A 7 -27.28 14.66 3.13
C GLU A 7 -28.00 13.57 2.35
N GLY A 8 -27.81 12.32 2.77
CA GLY A 8 -28.45 11.17 2.13
C GLY A 8 -27.84 10.82 0.78
N HIS A 9 -28.70 10.56 -0.20
CA HIS A 9 -28.32 10.10 -1.53
C HIS A 9 -28.18 11.27 -2.51
N LEU A 10 -27.05 11.34 -3.22
CA LEU A 10 -26.87 12.24 -4.35
C LEU A 10 -26.91 11.46 -5.66
N ASP A 11 -27.93 11.71 -6.47
CA ASP A 11 -28.10 11.16 -7.82
C ASP A 11 -27.63 12.18 -8.86
N LEU A 12 -26.65 11.81 -9.69
CA LEU A 12 -26.12 12.65 -10.78
C LEU A 12 -26.36 12.05 -12.17
N SER A 13 -27.32 11.12 -12.30
CA SER A 13 -27.60 10.38 -13.51
C SER A 13 -27.96 11.25 -14.72
N ASP A 14 -28.63 12.38 -14.52
CA ASP A 14 -28.98 13.34 -15.58
C ASP A 14 -27.78 14.18 -16.07
N PHE A 15 -26.69 14.25 -15.29
CA PHE A 15 -25.51 15.06 -15.62
C PHE A 15 -24.50 14.29 -16.46
N ILE A 16 -24.93 13.64 -17.53
CA ILE A 16 -24.10 12.75 -18.38
C ILE A 16 -22.81 13.40 -18.94
N ASN A 17 -22.77 14.72 -19.00
CA ASN A 17 -21.61 15.48 -19.49
C ASN A 17 -20.66 15.95 -18.39
N LEU A 18 -20.90 15.58 -17.13
CA LEU A 18 -20.09 15.96 -15.98
C LEU A 18 -18.66 15.46 -16.14
N LYS A 19 -17.69 16.38 -16.03
CA LYS A 19 -16.24 16.08 -16.13
C LYS A 19 -15.53 16.18 -14.78
N LYS A 20 -16.00 17.05 -13.91
CA LYS A 20 -15.44 17.29 -12.58
C LYS A 20 -16.58 17.36 -11.58
N LEU A 21 -16.43 16.66 -10.46
CA LEU A 21 -17.36 16.69 -9.35
C LEU A 21 -16.62 17.02 -8.06
N ASP A 22 -17.04 18.08 -7.37
CA ASP A 22 -16.70 18.29 -5.97
C ASP A 22 -18.00 18.30 -5.14
N CYS A 23 -18.17 17.26 -4.34
CA CYS A 23 -19.24 17.14 -3.36
C CYS A 23 -18.67 16.94 -1.95
N SER A 24 -17.44 17.41 -1.72
CA SER A 24 -16.75 17.26 -0.44
C SER A 24 -17.41 18.06 0.68
N ASN A 25 -17.10 17.69 1.93
CA ASN A 25 -17.60 18.38 3.13
C ASN A 25 -19.13 18.37 3.26
N ASN A 26 -19.75 17.23 2.96
CA ASN A 26 -21.19 17.03 3.08
C ASN A 26 -21.48 15.86 4.04
N LYS A 27 -22.74 15.43 4.10
CA LYS A 27 -23.20 14.30 4.90
C LYS A 27 -23.76 13.17 4.01
N LEU A 28 -23.30 13.07 2.77
CA LEU A 28 -23.77 12.08 1.81
C LEU A 28 -23.48 10.67 2.32
N THR A 29 -24.47 9.79 2.24
CA THR A 29 -24.35 8.36 2.57
C THR A 29 -24.19 7.50 1.33
N SER A 30 -24.61 8.01 0.16
CA SER A 30 -24.40 7.37 -1.14
C SER A 30 -24.30 8.40 -2.26
N LEU A 31 -23.63 8.00 -3.34
CA LEU A 31 -23.40 8.82 -4.53
C LEU A 31 -23.61 7.94 -5.77
N ASP A 32 -24.62 8.25 -6.59
CA ASP A 32 -24.80 7.63 -7.90
C ASP A 32 -24.16 8.49 -8.98
N ILE A 33 -23.05 7.98 -9.51
CA ILE A 33 -22.32 8.55 -10.66
C ILE A 33 -22.23 7.55 -11.82
N SER A 34 -23.14 6.56 -11.84
CA SER A 34 -23.11 5.45 -12.79
C SER A 34 -23.26 5.88 -14.26
N LYS A 35 -23.83 7.08 -14.51
CA LYS A 35 -24.01 7.66 -15.85
C LYS A 35 -22.98 8.72 -16.23
N ASN A 36 -22.05 9.06 -15.33
CA ASN A 36 -21.10 10.16 -15.55
C ASN A 36 -19.77 9.64 -16.13
N GLU A 37 -19.82 8.92 -17.26
CA GLU A 37 -18.66 8.27 -17.91
C GLU A 37 -17.53 9.24 -18.34
N ARG A 38 -17.87 10.54 -18.45
CA ARG A 38 -16.94 11.62 -18.81
C ARG A 38 -16.19 12.20 -17.62
N LEU A 39 -16.43 11.72 -16.40
CA LEU A 39 -15.72 12.16 -15.21
C LEU A 39 -14.21 11.90 -15.33
N THR A 40 -13.44 12.95 -15.09
CA THR A 40 -11.97 12.91 -15.02
C THR A 40 -11.46 13.17 -13.61
N GLU A 41 -12.23 13.90 -12.79
CA GLU A 41 -11.85 14.27 -11.43
C GLU A 41 -13.07 14.19 -10.50
N ILE A 42 -12.90 13.56 -9.35
CA ILE A 42 -13.92 13.51 -8.30
C ILE A 42 -13.29 13.78 -6.92
N ASN A 43 -13.94 14.68 -6.19
CA ASN A 43 -13.70 14.92 -4.77
C ASN A 43 -14.99 14.67 -4.00
N CYS A 44 -15.06 13.54 -3.30
CA CYS A 44 -16.17 13.20 -2.40
C CYS A 44 -15.68 13.05 -0.95
N SER A 45 -14.55 13.67 -0.61
CA SER A 45 -13.97 13.62 0.73
C SER A 45 -14.88 14.21 1.81
N GLN A 46 -14.68 13.78 3.06
CA GLN A 46 -15.44 14.28 4.20
C GLN A 46 -16.96 14.12 4.00
N ASN A 47 -17.38 12.88 3.78
CA ASN A 47 -18.77 12.44 3.70
C ASN A 47 -18.95 11.17 4.55
N ASN A 48 -20.11 10.52 4.47
CA ASN A 48 -20.42 9.27 5.16
C ASN A 48 -20.59 8.10 4.19
N LEU A 49 -19.92 8.13 3.04
CA LEU A 49 -20.04 7.08 2.02
C LEU A 49 -19.49 5.74 2.54
N ILE A 50 -20.21 4.65 2.30
CA ILE A 50 -19.81 3.28 2.70
C ILE A 50 -19.18 2.50 1.53
N SER A 51 -19.61 2.81 0.31
CA SER A 51 -19.08 2.24 -0.93
C SER A 51 -18.96 3.33 -1.99
N LEU A 52 -18.02 3.17 -2.91
CA LEU A 52 -17.88 4.04 -4.07
C LEU A 52 -17.70 3.20 -5.33
N ASP A 53 -18.64 3.33 -6.26
CA ASP A 53 -18.61 2.62 -7.54
C ASP A 53 -18.15 3.56 -8.65
N LEU A 54 -16.92 3.35 -9.13
CA LEU A 54 -16.29 4.11 -10.22
C LEU A 54 -16.19 3.25 -11.49
N SER A 55 -16.87 2.11 -11.55
CA SER A 55 -16.71 1.12 -12.63
C SER A 55 -16.94 1.70 -14.03
N ASN A 56 -17.89 2.64 -14.17
CA ASN A 56 -18.23 3.31 -15.43
C ASN A 56 -17.40 4.58 -15.71
N CYS A 57 -16.58 5.03 -14.75
CA CYS A 57 -15.83 6.28 -14.86
C CYS A 57 -14.45 6.06 -15.51
N LEU A 58 -14.45 5.58 -16.76
CA LEU A 58 -13.26 5.13 -17.51
C LEU A 58 -12.20 6.22 -17.77
N ASN A 59 -12.55 7.49 -17.58
CA ASN A 59 -11.68 8.64 -17.86
C ASN A 59 -11.06 9.26 -16.60
N LEU A 60 -11.26 8.67 -15.43
CA LEU A 60 -10.75 9.20 -14.16
C LEU A 60 -9.24 9.30 -14.14
N LYS A 61 -8.77 10.46 -13.68
CA LYS A 61 -7.37 10.79 -13.44
C LYS A 61 -7.09 11.07 -11.96
N SER A 62 -8.07 11.59 -11.24
CA SER A 62 -7.94 11.95 -9.83
C SER A 62 -9.19 11.59 -9.04
N VAL A 63 -8.98 10.88 -7.93
CA VAL A 63 -10.03 10.48 -6.98
C VAL A 63 -9.59 10.88 -5.57
N THR A 64 -10.38 11.75 -4.94
CA THR A 64 -10.22 12.14 -3.54
C THR A 64 -11.46 11.70 -2.76
N ALA A 65 -11.32 10.67 -1.92
CA ALA A 65 -12.41 10.08 -1.15
C ALA A 65 -12.02 9.85 0.32
N ASN A 66 -11.04 10.59 0.84
CA ASN A 66 -10.61 10.49 2.23
C ASN A 66 -11.70 10.91 3.23
N CYS A 67 -11.58 10.45 4.46
CA CYS A 67 -12.51 10.75 5.55
C CYS A 67 -13.96 10.34 5.25
N ASN A 68 -14.18 9.17 4.63
CA ASN A 68 -15.48 8.51 4.46
C ASN A 68 -15.53 7.21 5.28
N ARG A 69 -16.57 6.39 5.15
CA ARG A 69 -16.63 5.05 5.76
C ARG A 69 -16.45 3.96 4.72
N LEU A 70 -15.67 4.23 3.67
CA LEU A 70 -15.53 3.32 2.54
C LEU A 70 -14.89 2.01 2.98
N ASN A 71 -15.56 0.91 2.73
CA ASN A 71 -15.00 -0.44 2.84
C ASN A 71 -14.94 -1.18 1.50
N GLU A 72 -15.59 -0.61 0.47
CA GLU A 72 -15.60 -1.11 -0.90
C GLU A 72 -15.33 0.02 -1.90
N LEU A 73 -14.47 -0.26 -2.88
CA LEU A 73 -14.18 0.62 -4.01
C LEU A 73 -14.14 -0.22 -5.28
N LYS A 74 -15.06 0.06 -6.21
CA LYS A 74 -15.03 -0.55 -7.53
C LYS A 74 -14.34 0.40 -8.49
N LEU A 75 -13.12 0.06 -8.87
CA LEU A 75 -12.36 0.81 -9.87
C LEU A 75 -12.76 0.36 -11.28
N PRO A 76 -12.71 1.26 -12.29
CA PRO A 76 -13.04 0.90 -13.67
C PRO A 76 -12.18 -0.27 -14.14
N VAL A 77 -12.78 -1.27 -14.81
CA VAL A 77 -12.02 -2.41 -15.37
C VAL A 77 -11.41 -1.94 -16.68
N ILE A 78 -10.12 -1.64 -16.67
CA ILE A 78 -9.43 -1.07 -17.83
C ILE A 78 -8.27 -1.99 -18.17
N GLU A 79 -8.37 -2.69 -19.29
CA GLU A 79 -7.23 -3.38 -19.88
C GLU A 79 -6.35 -2.33 -20.58
N ASN A 80 -5.08 -2.20 -20.16
CA ASN A 80 -4.04 -1.43 -20.84
C ASN A 80 -4.25 0.08 -21.05
N SER A 81 -5.27 0.72 -20.45
CA SER A 81 -5.50 2.18 -20.59
C SER A 81 -5.85 2.88 -19.28
N ASP A 82 -5.29 2.44 -18.16
CA ASP A 82 -5.46 3.12 -16.88
C ASP A 82 -5.02 4.59 -16.99
N LYS A 83 -5.87 5.54 -16.57
CA LYS A 83 -5.58 6.97 -16.58
C LYS A 83 -5.43 7.55 -15.18
N LEU A 84 -5.63 6.73 -14.15
CA LEU A 84 -5.65 7.18 -12.77
C LEU A 84 -4.22 7.52 -12.32
N GLU A 85 -4.01 8.78 -11.97
CA GLU A 85 -2.71 9.29 -11.51
C GLU A 85 -2.71 9.57 -10.01
N TYR A 86 -3.88 9.91 -9.44
CA TYR A 86 -4.03 10.29 -8.04
C TYR A 86 -5.19 9.53 -7.38
N LEU A 87 -4.91 8.87 -6.26
CA LEU A 87 -5.90 8.17 -5.46
C LEU A 87 -5.67 8.42 -3.96
N ASN A 88 -6.61 9.12 -3.33
CA ASN A 88 -6.61 9.38 -1.90
C ASN A 88 -7.81 8.74 -1.22
N LEU A 89 -7.53 7.72 -0.42
CA LEU A 89 -8.47 6.91 0.36
C LEU A 89 -8.19 6.98 1.87
N LEU A 90 -7.40 7.96 2.33
CA LEU A 90 -7.04 8.08 3.75
C LEU A 90 -8.26 8.06 4.67
N ASP A 91 -8.10 7.47 5.86
CA ASP A 91 -9.08 7.56 6.94
C ASP A 91 -10.48 7.02 6.56
N ASN A 92 -10.52 5.86 5.90
CA ASN A 92 -11.74 5.13 5.52
C ASN A 92 -11.95 3.90 6.42
N SER A 93 -12.53 2.81 5.92
CA SER A 93 -12.81 1.57 6.68
C SER A 93 -12.50 0.31 5.86
N PHE A 94 -11.51 0.38 4.96
CA PHE A 94 -11.09 -0.77 4.16
C PHE A 94 -10.45 -1.85 5.02
N SER A 95 -10.72 -3.14 4.73
CA SER A 95 -10.03 -4.27 5.37
C SER A 95 -9.65 -5.31 4.31
N GLN A 96 -8.51 -5.12 3.67
CA GLN A 96 -8.10 -5.93 2.51
C GLN A 96 -6.61 -5.83 2.19
N LYS A 97 -6.12 -6.71 1.31
CA LYS A 97 -4.79 -6.61 0.69
C LYS A 97 -4.77 -5.60 -0.46
N LEU A 98 -3.58 -5.25 -0.95
CA LEU A 98 -3.36 -4.22 -1.98
C LEU A 98 -3.57 -4.69 -3.43
N ASN A 99 -4.14 -5.88 -3.65
CA ASN A 99 -4.27 -6.48 -4.98
C ASN A 99 -5.01 -5.59 -5.99
N CYS A 100 -5.99 -4.80 -5.53
CA CYS A 100 -6.78 -3.91 -6.38
C CYS A 100 -5.97 -2.76 -7.00
N PHE A 101 -4.83 -2.39 -6.40
CA PHE A 101 -3.98 -1.29 -6.88
C PHE A 101 -2.88 -1.73 -7.84
N GLY A 102 -2.54 -3.02 -7.89
CA GLY A 102 -1.40 -3.51 -8.67
C GLY A 102 -1.51 -3.34 -10.19
N ARG A 103 -2.73 -3.05 -10.69
CA ARG A 103 -3.00 -2.76 -12.10
C ARG A 103 -2.93 -1.27 -12.44
N LEU A 104 -2.79 -0.39 -11.45
CA LEU A 104 -2.82 1.07 -11.64
C LEU A 104 -1.45 1.62 -12.04
N ILE A 105 -0.98 1.22 -13.22
CA ILE A 105 0.41 1.46 -13.65
C ILE A 105 0.75 2.95 -13.86
N ASN A 106 -0.25 3.81 -13.98
CA ASN A 106 -0.08 5.25 -14.17
C ASN A 106 -0.15 6.06 -12.86
N LEU A 107 -0.40 5.39 -11.74
CA LEU A 107 -0.55 6.04 -10.44
C LEU A 107 0.77 6.69 -9.99
N LYS A 108 0.68 7.95 -9.58
CA LYS A 108 1.76 8.77 -9.03
C LYS A 108 1.58 8.97 -7.52
N ASP A 109 0.34 9.06 -7.07
CA ASP A 109 -0.03 9.33 -5.69
C ASP A 109 -1.02 8.29 -5.18
N LEU A 110 -0.62 7.55 -4.14
CA LEU A 110 -1.46 6.57 -3.47
C LEU A 110 -1.47 6.83 -1.96
N HIS A 111 -2.61 7.23 -1.43
CA HIS A 111 -2.77 7.48 0.00
C HIS A 111 -3.85 6.58 0.56
N ILE A 112 -3.46 5.59 1.38
CA ILE A 112 -4.34 4.54 1.91
C ILE A 112 -4.22 4.34 3.42
N GLY A 113 -3.30 5.06 4.06
CA GLY A 113 -3.13 5.04 5.50
C GLY A 113 -4.22 5.74 6.30
N ASN A 114 -3.89 5.96 7.57
CA ASN A 114 -4.73 6.63 8.55
C ASN A 114 -3.93 7.76 9.20
N THR A 115 -4.56 8.93 9.28
CA THR A 115 -3.96 10.17 9.78
C THR A 115 -4.79 10.79 10.90
N ASN A 116 -6.06 10.42 11.01
CA ASN A 116 -6.99 11.00 11.96
C ASN A 116 -7.17 10.10 13.19
N GLU A 117 -6.53 10.48 14.29
CA GLU A 117 -6.58 9.78 15.57
C GLU A 117 -8.01 9.65 16.15
N GLY A 118 -8.85 10.68 15.96
CA GLY A 118 -10.23 10.65 16.44
C GLY A 118 -11.08 9.59 15.73
N ARG A 119 -10.86 9.41 14.43
CA ARG A 119 -11.54 8.38 13.63
C ARG A 119 -11.03 6.98 13.97
N ILE A 120 -9.72 6.82 14.18
CA ILE A 120 -9.12 5.56 14.65
C ILE A 120 -9.76 5.13 15.99
N LYS A 121 -9.89 6.05 16.96
CA LYS A 121 -10.55 5.79 18.25
C LYS A 121 -12.02 5.39 18.12
N GLN A 122 -12.70 5.80 17.04
CA GLN A 122 -14.08 5.40 16.72
C GLN A 122 -14.15 4.09 15.94
N GLY A 123 -13.03 3.42 15.66
CA GLY A 123 -12.98 2.21 14.83
C GLY A 123 -13.13 2.47 13.33
N ILE A 124 -13.00 3.72 12.88
CA ILE A 124 -13.13 4.12 11.48
C ILE A 124 -11.72 4.38 10.93
N TYR A 125 -11.07 3.33 10.47
CA TYR A 125 -9.74 3.41 9.86
C TYR A 125 -9.52 2.26 8.86
N ASN A 126 -8.60 2.48 7.92
CA ASN A 126 -8.17 1.48 6.96
C ASN A 126 -7.25 0.44 7.60
N HIS A 127 -7.65 -0.81 7.51
CA HIS A 127 -6.91 -2.00 7.85
C HIS A 127 -6.39 -2.68 6.56
N PHE A 128 -5.54 -1.99 5.80
CA PHE A 128 -4.79 -2.65 4.74
C PHE A 128 -3.69 -3.51 5.36
N TYR A 129 -3.53 -4.75 4.89
CA TYR A 129 -2.60 -5.72 5.48
C TYR A 129 -1.79 -6.52 4.45
N GLY A 130 -0.73 -7.16 4.95
CA GLY A 130 0.18 -7.97 4.15
C GLY A 130 1.36 -7.16 3.61
N SER A 131 1.77 -7.43 2.37
CA SER A 131 2.99 -6.83 1.79
C SER A 131 2.68 -5.79 0.70
N LEU A 132 3.66 -4.93 0.44
CA LEU A 132 3.68 -3.98 -0.68
C LEU A 132 3.88 -4.65 -2.05
N LYS A 133 4.08 -5.97 -2.11
CA LYS A 133 4.29 -6.74 -3.36
C LYS A 133 3.28 -6.47 -4.47
N PRO A 134 1.97 -6.29 -4.21
CA PRO A 134 1.02 -5.97 -5.26
C PRO A 134 1.34 -4.70 -6.04
N LEU A 135 2.09 -3.75 -5.45
CA LEU A 135 2.50 -2.49 -6.08
C LEU A 135 3.75 -2.61 -6.97
N LYS A 136 4.29 -3.81 -7.18
CA LYS A 136 5.53 -4.02 -7.96
C LYS A 136 5.48 -3.43 -9.39
N ASN A 137 4.30 -3.32 -9.99
CA ASN A 137 4.11 -2.85 -11.36
C ASN A 137 3.70 -1.37 -11.44
N THR A 138 3.42 -0.71 -10.31
CA THR A 138 3.04 0.70 -10.27
C THR A 138 4.29 1.58 -10.27
N ILE A 139 5.06 1.51 -11.36
CA ILE A 139 6.43 2.05 -11.45
C ILE A 139 6.51 3.58 -11.44
N LYS A 140 5.37 4.27 -11.51
CA LYS A 140 5.29 5.74 -11.54
C LYS A 140 4.97 6.36 -10.18
N ILE A 141 4.73 5.57 -9.14
CA ILE A 141 4.36 6.11 -7.82
C ILE A 141 5.52 6.97 -7.30
N GLU A 142 5.23 8.22 -6.98
CA GLU A 142 6.14 9.18 -6.37
C GLU A 142 5.80 9.37 -4.89
N ASN A 143 4.52 9.38 -4.54
CA ASN A 143 4.05 9.59 -3.18
C ASN A 143 3.17 8.43 -2.72
N LEU A 144 3.58 7.77 -1.63
CA LEU A 144 2.85 6.65 -1.05
C LEU A 144 2.65 6.89 0.45
N SER A 145 1.42 6.78 0.92
CA SER A 145 1.09 6.87 2.35
C SER A 145 0.36 5.63 2.83
N ILE A 146 1.00 4.90 3.73
CA ILE A 146 0.49 3.70 4.41
C ILE A 146 0.51 3.85 5.93
N ASN A 147 0.57 5.08 6.43
CA ASN A 147 0.60 5.38 7.86
C ASN A 147 -0.46 4.59 8.62
N ASN A 148 -0.08 4.05 9.78
CA ASN A 148 -0.99 3.43 10.74
C ASN A 148 -1.85 2.30 10.12
N THR A 149 -1.30 1.54 9.15
CA THR A 149 -1.90 0.33 8.57
C THR A 149 -1.19 -0.94 9.05
N ASP A 150 -1.70 -2.11 8.69
CA ASP A 150 -1.10 -3.41 9.01
C ASP A 150 -0.32 -4.01 7.83
N ILE A 151 0.19 -3.15 6.95
CA ILE A 151 1.13 -3.54 5.90
C ILE A 151 2.50 -3.67 6.54
N ASP A 152 3.10 -4.86 6.50
CA ASP A 152 4.23 -5.20 7.37
C ASP A 152 5.55 -5.47 6.63
N SER A 153 5.50 -5.55 5.29
CA SER A 153 6.62 -6.03 4.47
C SER A 153 6.55 -5.56 3.01
N GLY A 154 7.58 -5.90 2.22
CA GLY A 154 7.58 -5.72 0.76
C GLY A 154 8.22 -4.42 0.24
N LEU A 155 9.03 -3.74 1.06
CA LEU A 155 9.76 -2.54 0.66
C LEU A 155 10.59 -2.72 -0.62
N GLU A 156 11.10 -3.93 -0.87
CA GLU A 156 11.88 -4.29 -2.06
C GLU A 156 11.09 -4.19 -3.37
N TYR A 157 9.76 -4.22 -3.32
CA TYR A 157 8.88 -4.10 -4.48
C TYR A 157 8.52 -2.66 -4.83
N LEU A 158 8.82 -1.69 -3.96
CA LEU A 158 8.57 -0.29 -4.26
C LEU A 158 9.44 0.15 -5.45
N PRO A 159 8.94 1.03 -6.33
CA PRO A 159 9.74 1.56 -7.43
C PRO A 159 10.80 2.56 -6.94
N ASP A 160 11.77 2.89 -7.80
CA ASP A 160 12.80 3.90 -7.50
C ASP A 160 12.28 5.34 -7.67
N SER A 161 11.06 5.50 -8.20
CA SER A 161 10.38 6.79 -8.38
C SER A 161 9.86 7.41 -7.08
N ILE A 162 9.78 6.63 -6.00
CA ILE A 162 9.27 7.11 -4.71
C ILE A 162 10.12 8.28 -4.20
N LYS A 163 9.48 9.43 -4.00
CA LYS A 163 10.02 10.65 -3.40
C LYS A 163 9.58 10.79 -1.95
N ILE A 164 8.32 10.48 -1.66
CA ILE A 164 7.72 10.54 -0.33
C ILE A 164 7.08 9.19 -0.02
N PHE A 165 7.47 8.60 1.10
CA PHE A 165 6.89 7.38 1.62
C PHE A 165 6.53 7.55 3.10
N GLN A 166 5.25 7.72 3.40
CA GLN A 166 4.77 7.85 4.77
C GLN A 166 4.39 6.47 5.31
N CYS A 167 5.06 6.02 6.37
CA CYS A 167 4.86 4.72 6.99
C CYS A 167 4.90 4.77 8.54
N SER A 168 4.49 5.88 9.16
CA SER A 168 4.48 6.00 10.63
C SER A 168 3.43 5.11 11.29
N ALA A 169 3.64 4.77 12.56
CA ALA A 169 2.68 4.09 13.44
C ALA A 169 2.33 4.98 14.67
N ASP A 170 2.37 6.30 14.50
CA ASP A 170 2.25 7.29 15.58
C ASP A 170 0.82 7.43 16.14
N LYS A 171 -0.19 7.18 15.31
CA LYS A 171 -1.61 7.28 15.69
C LYS A 171 -2.21 5.94 16.08
N ARG A 172 -1.56 4.85 15.67
CA ARG A 172 -1.93 3.47 15.98
C ARG A 172 -0.67 2.65 16.30
N PRO A 173 -0.20 2.69 17.57
CA PRO A 173 1.07 2.07 17.96
C PRO A 173 1.16 0.56 17.72
N GLU A 174 0.03 -0.13 17.69
CA GLU A 174 -0.06 -1.57 17.41
C GLU A 174 -0.06 -1.92 15.91
N ALA A 175 -0.04 -0.92 15.03
CA ALA A 175 -0.08 -1.13 13.58
C ALA A 175 1.18 -1.82 13.06
N GLU A 176 1.02 -2.85 12.22
CA GLU A 176 2.16 -3.66 11.75
C GLU A 176 3.15 -2.89 10.86
N VAL A 177 2.74 -1.74 10.30
CA VAL A 177 3.61 -0.83 9.53
C VAL A 177 4.84 -0.37 10.33
N ILE A 178 4.82 -0.47 11.66
CA ILE A 178 6.01 -0.23 12.48
C ILE A 178 7.21 -1.07 12.04
N ARG A 179 7.01 -2.29 11.52
CA ARG A 179 8.10 -3.14 11.00
C ARG A 179 8.79 -2.54 9.77
N ILE A 180 8.03 -1.86 8.93
CA ILE A 180 8.53 -1.13 7.76
C ILE A 180 9.27 0.14 8.24
N PHE A 181 8.66 0.90 9.13
CA PHE A 181 9.27 2.11 9.69
C PHE A 181 10.63 1.81 10.35
N GLU A 182 10.72 0.74 11.14
CA GLU A 182 11.94 0.31 11.82
C GLU A 182 13.08 -0.03 10.86
N GLN A 183 12.76 -0.55 9.66
CA GLN A 183 13.75 -0.79 8.61
C GLN A 183 14.26 0.51 7.97
N LEU A 184 13.45 1.58 7.97
CA LEU A 184 13.73 2.84 7.29
C LEU A 184 14.25 3.95 8.20
N LYS A 185 14.06 3.85 9.52
CA LYS A 185 14.36 4.94 10.47
C LYS A 185 15.83 5.40 10.48
N ILE A 186 16.76 4.56 10.04
CA ILE A 186 18.19 4.91 9.92
C ILE A 186 18.56 5.49 8.54
N TYR A 187 17.63 5.48 7.59
CA TYR A 187 17.81 5.96 6.22
C TYR A 187 17.23 7.36 6.01
N THR A 188 17.12 8.15 7.07
CA THR A 188 16.67 9.55 7.04
C THR A 188 17.78 10.45 7.61
N MET A 189 17.82 11.71 7.19
CA MET A 189 18.79 12.69 7.72
C MET A 189 18.35 13.29 9.06
N SER A 190 17.05 13.29 9.34
CA SER A 190 16.48 13.87 10.55
C SER A 190 15.16 13.22 10.94
N SER A 191 14.71 13.45 12.18
CA SER A 191 13.36 13.09 12.61
C SER A 191 12.28 13.81 11.80
N ASN A 192 12.53 15.05 11.38
CA ASN A 192 11.62 15.82 10.53
C ASN A 192 11.53 15.26 9.11
N ASP A 193 12.63 14.74 8.54
CA ASP A 193 12.58 14.06 7.26
C ASP A 193 11.79 12.75 7.37
N ALA A 194 11.96 12.01 8.48
CA ALA A 194 11.19 10.80 8.74
C ALA A 194 9.68 11.09 8.82
N SER A 195 9.28 12.14 9.55
CA SER A 195 7.87 12.54 9.67
C SER A 195 7.27 13.01 8.34
N GLN A 196 8.10 13.56 7.46
CA GLN A 196 7.70 13.95 6.10
C GLN A 196 7.84 12.79 5.10
N GLY A 197 8.15 11.57 5.54
CA GLY A 197 8.27 10.39 4.69
C GLY A 197 9.48 10.41 3.74
N ARG A 198 10.49 11.22 4.04
CA ARG A 198 11.71 11.32 3.23
C ARG A 198 12.76 10.33 3.73
N TYR A 199 12.89 9.23 2.99
CA TYR A 199 13.86 8.17 3.24
C TYR A 199 14.78 7.96 2.04
N ASN A 200 16.04 7.62 2.28
CA ASN A 200 16.97 7.16 1.27
C ASN A 200 16.71 5.69 0.91
N LEU A 201 15.60 5.45 0.20
CA LEU A 201 15.18 4.11 -0.23
C LEU A 201 16.21 3.42 -1.14
N LYS A 202 17.00 4.20 -1.91
CA LYS A 202 18.08 3.66 -2.74
C LYS A 202 19.17 3.03 -1.88
N ALA A 203 19.60 3.72 -0.83
CA ALA A 203 20.57 3.17 0.13
C ALA A 203 20.00 1.95 0.87
N TRP A 204 18.73 2.02 1.28
CA TRP A 204 18.05 0.88 1.91
C TRP A 204 18.04 -0.35 0.98
N LYS A 205 17.59 -0.20 -0.28
CA LYS A 205 17.55 -1.30 -1.26
C LYS A 205 18.92 -1.91 -1.51
N LYS A 206 19.97 -1.09 -1.59
CA LYS A 206 21.35 -1.58 -1.75
C LYS A 206 21.77 -2.45 -0.56
N ASN A 207 21.55 -1.98 0.66
CA ASN A 207 21.88 -2.75 1.87
C ASN A 207 21.04 -4.04 1.96
N TRP A 208 19.75 -3.95 1.67
CA TRP A 208 18.84 -5.09 1.67
C TRP A 208 19.31 -6.20 0.72
N LYS A 209 19.75 -5.86 -0.51
CA LYS A 209 20.31 -6.83 -1.46
C LYS A 209 21.55 -7.52 -0.90
N LEU A 210 22.49 -6.77 -0.31
CA LEU A 210 23.69 -7.33 0.31
C LEU A 210 23.36 -8.28 1.47
N ILE A 211 22.37 -7.94 2.29
CA ILE A 211 21.89 -8.81 3.36
C ILE A 211 21.35 -10.12 2.78
N LYS A 212 20.54 -10.06 1.71
CA LYS A 212 19.99 -11.27 1.06
C LYS A 212 21.05 -12.13 0.38
N GLU A 213 22.05 -11.51 -0.24
CA GLU A 213 23.20 -12.22 -0.79
C GLU A 213 23.99 -12.93 0.33
N ASN A 214 24.24 -12.24 1.46
CA ASN A 214 24.94 -12.84 2.60
C ASN A 214 24.13 -13.99 3.23
N GLU A 215 22.82 -13.83 3.45
CA GLU A 215 21.93 -14.90 3.92
C GLU A 215 22.01 -16.13 3.00
N THR A 216 22.03 -15.91 1.68
CA THR A 216 22.15 -16.98 0.68
C THR A 216 23.49 -17.71 0.80
N LEU A 217 24.59 -16.97 0.89
CA LEU A 217 25.94 -17.54 1.06
C LEU A 217 26.04 -18.33 2.37
N GLN A 218 25.51 -17.82 3.48
CA GLN A 218 25.51 -18.52 4.77
C GLN A 218 24.74 -19.86 4.70
N ASN A 219 23.62 -19.89 3.97
CA ASN A 219 22.88 -21.12 3.76
C ASN A 219 23.66 -22.13 2.89
N GLN A 220 24.38 -21.66 1.87
CA GLN A 220 25.25 -22.52 1.06
C GLN A 220 26.42 -23.08 1.88
N ILE A 221 27.06 -22.26 2.71
CA ILE A 221 28.15 -22.70 3.60
C ILE A 221 27.66 -23.82 4.52
N LYS A 222 26.51 -23.62 5.20
CA LYS A 222 25.91 -24.65 6.07
C LYS A 222 25.61 -25.95 5.33
N HIS A 223 25.19 -25.87 4.07
CA HIS A 223 24.96 -27.05 3.25
C HIS A 223 26.25 -27.81 2.93
N VAL A 224 27.31 -27.09 2.55
CA VAL A 224 28.63 -27.67 2.28
C VAL A 224 29.23 -28.30 3.54
N GLU A 225 29.12 -27.64 4.70
CA GLU A 225 29.58 -28.18 5.98
C GLU A 225 28.89 -29.49 6.32
N LYS A 226 27.56 -29.58 6.10
CA LYS A 226 26.80 -30.82 6.30
C LYS A 226 27.29 -31.95 5.38
N LEU A 227 27.42 -31.68 4.09
CA LEU A 227 27.91 -32.68 3.12
C LEU A 227 29.33 -33.16 3.46
N THR A 228 30.17 -32.25 3.95
CA THR A 228 31.55 -32.58 4.36
C THR A 228 31.55 -33.49 5.60
N LEU A 229 30.64 -33.28 6.54
CA LEU A 229 30.49 -34.13 7.71
C LEU A 229 29.96 -35.52 7.33
N ASP A 230 28.94 -35.57 6.47
CA ASP A 230 28.36 -36.82 5.98
C ASP A 230 29.41 -37.67 5.23
N ALA A 231 30.24 -37.03 4.38
CA ALA A 231 31.32 -37.71 3.67
C ALA A 231 32.37 -38.31 4.62
N LYS A 232 32.77 -37.58 5.66
CA LYS A 232 33.71 -38.08 6.68
C LYS A 232 33.14 -39.26 7.47
N LEU A 233 31.84 -39.26 7.73
CA LEU A 233 31.18 -40.37 8.43
C LEU A 233 31.23 -41.64 7.58
N ILE A 234 30.96 -41.53 6.28
CA ILE A 234 31.03 -42.65 5.33
C ILE A 234 32.45 -43.22 5.28
N GLU A 235 33.48 -42.35 5.18
CA GLU A 235 34.88 -42.79 5.20
C GLU A 235 35.22 -43.58 6.47
N LEU A 236 34.76 -43.12 7.64
CA LEU A 236 34.98 -43.81 8.93
C LEU A 236 34.24 -45.16 9.01
N GLU A 237 33.02 -45.23 8.49
CA GLU A 237 32.26 -46.48 8.42
C GLU A 237 32.95 -47.51 7.51
N ASP A 238 33.46 -47.06 6.36
CA ASP A 238 34.21 -47.89 5.42
C ASP A 238 35.53 -48.41 6.02
N GLU A 239 36.27 -47.54 6.72
CA GLU A 239 37.50 -47.92 7.44
C GLU A 239 37.23 -48.99 8.50
N ASN A 240 36.19 -48.79 9.32
CA ASN A 240 35.82 -49.71 10.41
C ASN A 240 35.34 -51.06 9.87
N ASN A 241 34.56 -51.07 8.78
CA ASN A 241 34.15 -52.29 8.10
C ASN A 241 35.34 -53.07 7.50
N SER A 242 36.40 -52.39 7.08
CA SER A 242 37.61 -53.04 6.58
C SER A 242 38.42 -53.71 7.71
N LEU A 243 38.43 -53.12 8.91
CA LEU A 243 39.15 -53.64 10.08
C LEU A 243 38.50 -54.91 10.63
N HIS A 244 37.17 -55.00 10.62
CA HIS A 244 36.44 -56.18 11.10
C HIS A 244 36.44 -57.38 10.12
N LYS A 245 36.97 -57.24 8.91
CA LYS A 245 37.11 -58.31 7.91
C LYS A 245 38.48 -59.02 7.93
N LYS A 246 39.40 -58.63 8.82
CA LYS A 246 40.70 -59.30 9.04
C LYS A 246 40.67 -60.12 10.33
#